data_AF-A0A440IGQ4-F1
#
_entry.id   AF-A0A440IGQ4-F1
#
_cell.length_a   1.000
_cell.length_b   1.000
_cell.length_c   1.000
_cell.angle_alpha   90.00
_cell.angle_beta   90.00
_cell.angle_gamma   90.00
#
_symmetry.space_group_name_H-M   'P 1'
#
loop_
_entity.id
_entity.type
_entity.pdbx_description
1 polymer ?
#
loop_
_entity_poly.entity_id
_entity_poly.type
_entity_poly.pdbx_seq_one_letter_code
_entity_poly.pdbx_strand_id
1 'polypeptide(L)'
;MATARRSPLATMRSLITPEGVDLQIKLADAGTRAAAFLLDVVFIATAAIAVTIVALFGVRGLGTDQMQPLFIVWIIVIFFLRNAYFIAFEAGRRASTPGKRIVGIRVASRSGAGLSVDQVIARNLMREIEVFLPLSIIAGRSGMGVADTLTTVFGLVWALLFALFPLFNRDRMRIGDLLAGTWVVEAPKRTLMEDLSARQDSVAKAFQFSHAQLDAYGIAELHKLEEVLRRDDYFALRTVAETIGRKIGAAPQAHDARPFLTAYYGELRAHLERKLLLGNRKADKHARGSKAGPTRLP
;
A
#
# COMPACT_ATOMS: atom_id res chain seq x y z
N MET A 1 -35.94 5.23 8.34
CA MET A 1 -34.79 6.15 8.44
C MET A 1 -33.54 5.40 8.03
N ALA A 2 -33.10 5.54 6.77
CA ALA A 2 -31.90 4.87 6.28
C ALA A 2 -30.67 5.64 6.75
N THR A 3 -29.86 5.01 7.62
CA THR A 3 -28.52 5.48 7.95
C THR A 3 -27.67 5.50 6.69
N ALA A 4 -27.46 6.69 6.14
CA ALA A 4 -26.48 6.95 5.10
C ALA A 4 -25.09 6.55 5.64
N ARG A 5 -24.58 5.38 5.22
CA ARG A 5 -23.19 5.01 5.40
C ARG A 5 -22.35 6.08 4.68
N ARG A 6 -21.65 6.92 5.43
CA ARG A 6 -20.65 7.84 4.89
C ARG A 6 -19.61 7.03 4.13
N SER A 7 -19.55 7.17 2.81
CA SER A 7 -18.52 6.54 1.97
C SER A 7 -17.13 7.00 2.42
N PRO A 8 -16.15 6.11 2.67
CA PRO A 8 -14.79 6.48 3.06
C PRO A 8 -13.97 6.99 1.84
N LEU A 9 -14.51 7.95 1.09
CA LEU A 9 -13.97 8.41 -0.20
C LEU A 9 -13.00 9.60 -0.09
N ALA A 10 -12.49 9.95 1.10
CA ALA A 10 -11.64 11.12 1.27
C ALA A 10 -10.12 10.86 1.22
N THR A 11 -9.66 9.60 1.26
CA THR A 11 -8.23 9.25 1.35
C THR A 11 -7.71 8.39 0.19
N MET A 12 -8.49 8.20 -0.88
CA MET A 12 -7.98 7.56 -2.10
C MET A 12 -7.38 8.62 -3.04
N ARG A 13 -6.15 8.38 -3.49
CA ARG A 13 -5.46 9.21 -4.49
C ARG A 13 -5.07 8.33 -5.68
N SER A 14 -5.25 8.86 -6.88
CA SER A 14 -4.71 8.28 -8.11
C SER A 14 -3.19 8.48 -8.10
N LEU A 15 -2.46 7.39 -8.30
CA LEU A 15 -1.02 7.36 -8.49
C LEU A 15 -0.75 6.64 -9.80
N ILE A 16 -0.32 7.39 -10.81
CA ILE A 16 0.09 6.82 -12.08
C ILE A 16 1.47 6.22 -11.89
N THR A 17 1.56 4.90 -12.02
CA THR A 17 2.86 4.20 -12.02
C THR A 17 3.65 4.51 -13.30
N PRO A 18 4.97 4.30 -13.31
CA PRO A 18 5.78 4.42 -14.52
C PRO A 18 5.27 3.55 -15.68
N GLU A 19 4.56 2.46 -15.37
CA GLU A 19 3.92 1.55 -16.33
C GLU A 19 2.58 2.07 -16.89
N GLY A 20 2.17 3.30 -16.54
CA GLY A 20 0.94 3.93 -17.01
C GLY A 20 -0.34 3.42 -16.33
N VAL A 21 -0.23 2.52 -15.34
CA VAL A 21 -1.37 2.01 -14.58
C VAL A 21 -1.75 3.02 -13.49
N ASP A 22 -3.02 3.43 -13.47
CA ASP A 22 -3.59 4.24 -12.38
C ASP A 22 -3.88 3.36 -11.16
N LEU A 23 -3.10 3.55 -10.09
CA LEU A 23 -3.31 2.91 -8.81
C LEU A 23 -4.05 3.85 -7.87
N GLN A 24 -5.23 3.43 -7.41
CA GLN A 24 -5.95 4.08 -6.33
C GLN A 24 -5.29 3.69 -4.99
N ILE A 25 -4.47 4.58 -4.46
CA ILE A 25 -3.76 4.38 -3.19
C ILE A 25 -4.53 5.03 -2.03
N LYS A 26 -4.67 4.29 -0.94
CA LYS A 26 -5.23 4.81 0.31
C LYS A 26 -4.12 5.46 1.15
N LEU A 27 -4.26 6.76 1.40
CA LEU A 27 -3.39 7.50 2.30
C LEU A 27 -3.64 7.06 3.75
N ALA A 28 -2.55 6.96 4.53
CA ALA A 28 -2.64 6.61 5.94
C ALA A 28 -3.26 7.75 6.75
N ASP A 29 -4.12 7.38 7.70
CA ASP A 29 -4.71 8.33 8.63
C ASP A 29 -3.68 8.95 9.59
N ALA A 30 -3.96 10.16 10.07
CA ALA A 30 -3.05 10.89 10.93
C ALA A 30 -2.77 10.15 12.25
N GLY A 31 -3.78 9.49 12.83
CA GLY A 31 -3.61 8.65 14.03
C GLY A 31 -2.69 7.45 13.78
N THR A 32 -2.85 6.77 12.65
CA THR A 32 -2.00 5.66 12.21
C THR A 32 -0.54 6.10 12.03
N ARG A 33 -0.33 7.29 11.47
CA ARG A 33 0.99 7.92 11.36
C ARG A 33 1.59 8.26 12.72
N ALA A 34 0.79 8.83 13.62
CA ALA A 34 1.21 9.17 14.97
C ALA A 34 1.60 7.92 15.77
N ALA A 35 0.78 6.86 15.72
CA ALA A 35 1.07 5.58 16.37
C ALA A 35 2.37 4.95 15.84
N ALA A 36 2.56 4.95 14.51
CA ALA A 36 3.79 4.46 13.91
C ALA A 36 5.02 5.27 14.38
N PHE A 37 4.89 6.59 14.45
CA PHE A 37 5.95 7.47 14.94
C PHE A 37 6.25 7.23 16.43
N LEU A 38 5.23 7.08 17.28
CA LEU A 38 5.41 6.77 18.71
C LEU A 38 6.16 5.46 18.92
N LEU A 39 5.81 4.40 18.16
CA LEU A 39 6.54 3.14 18.21
C LEU A 39 8.01 3.30 17.81
N ASP A 40 8.28 4.05 16.73
CA ASP A 40 9.65 4.34 16.32
C ASP A 40 10.41 5.16 17.38
N VAL A 41 9.75 6.11 18.06
CA VAL A 41 10.33 6.86 19.18
C VAL A 41 10.69 5.90 20.33
N VAL A 42 9.85 4.92 20.66
CA VAL A 42 10.17 3.91 21.69
C VAL A 42 11.39 3.09 21.31
N PHE A 43 11.49 2.63 20.05
CA PHE A 43 12.66 1.87 19.60
C PHE A 43 13.95 2.70 19.68
N ILE A 44 13.89 3.95 19.21
CA ILE A 44 15.02 4.87 19.25
C ILE A 44 15.40 5.22 20.68
N ALA A 45 14.43 5.49 21.56
CA ALA A 45 14.66 5.79 22.97
C ALA A 45 15.32 4.62 23.69
N THR A 46 14.86 3.39 23.43
CA THR A 46 15.45 2.17 23.99
C THR A 46 16.91 2.02 23.56
N ALA A 47 17.19 2.21 22.26
CA ALA A 47 18.56 2.16 21.74
C ALA A 47 19.42 3.30 22.31
N ALA A 48 18.88 4.51 22.45
CA ALA A 48 19.57 5.66 23.02
C ALA A 48 19.92 5.44 24.50
N ILE A 49 19.01 4.84 25.28
CA ILE A 49 19.27 4.46 26.68
C ILE A 49 20.41 3.44 26.73
N ALA A 50 20.40 2.41 25.89
CA ALA A 50 21.48 1.42 25.84
C ALA A 50 22.85 2.07 25.52
N VAL A 51 22.90 2.94 24.51
CA VAL A 51 24.11 3.71 24.17
C VAL A 51 24.58 4.57 25.35
N THR A 52 23.64 5.20 26.04
CA THR A 52 23.94 6.06 27.20
C THR A 52 24.50 5.24 28.36
N ILE A 53 23.93 4.07 28.64
CA ILE A 53 24.46 3.16 29.67
C ILE A 53 25.90 2.75 29.34
N VAL A 54 26.18 2.37 28.09
CA VAL A 54 27.54 2.02 27.64
C VAL A 54 28.49 3.20 27.82
N ALA A 55 28.07 4.41 27.45
CA ALA A 55 28.87 5.62 27.64
C ALA A 55 29.19 5.87 29.13
N LEU A 56 28.21 5.71 30.02
CA LEU A 56 28.41 5.87 31.47
C LEU A 56 29.41 4.86 32.06
N PHE A 57 29.40 3.61 31.59
CA PHE A 57 30.42 2.62 31.96
C PHE A 57 31.81 3.01 31.42
N GLY A 58 31.87 3.57 30.22
CA GLY A 58 33.10 4.13 29.64
C GLY A 58 33.72 5.22 30.52
N VAL A 59 32.91 6.15 31.05
CA VAL A 59 33.38 7.18 32.00
C VAL A 59 34.01 6.56 33.25
N ARG A 60 33.38 5.53 33.83
CA ARG A 60 33.91 4.84 35.01
C ARG A 60 35.24 4.15 34.74
N GLY A 61 35.46 3.64 33.53
CA GLY A 61 36.70 2.95 33.16
C GLY A 61 37.85 3.87 32.71
N LEU A 62 37.53 5.01 32.09
CA LEU A 62 38.52 5.94 31.50
C LEU A 62 38.86 7.12 32.43
N GLY A 63 38.13 7.30 33.52
CA GLY A 63 38.30 8.43 34.44
C GLY A 63 37.50 9.67 34.03
N THR A 64 37.32 10.59 34.98
CA THR A 64 36.48 11.79 34.82
C THR A 64 37.05 12.81 33.82
N ASP A 65 38.36 12.77 33.57
CA ASP A 65 39.06 13.70 32.67
C ASP A 65 38.60 13.54 31.21
N GLN A 66 38.06 12.37 30.86
CA GLN A 66 37.54 12.08 29.51
C GLN A 66 36.04 12.37 29.36
N MET A 67 35.38 12.99 30.35
CA MET A 67 33.94 13.26 30.28
C MET A 67 33.56 14.17 29.11
N GLN A 68 34.31 15.26 28.87
CA GLN A 68 34.01 16.21 27.79
C GLN A 68 34.10 15.57 26.39
N PRO A 69 35.21 14.92 25.99
CA PRO A 69 35.27 14.29 24.67
C PRO A 69 34.24 13.16 24.53
N LEU A 70 33.99 12.38 25.60
CA LEU A 70 32.99 11.32 25.56
C LEU A 70 31.57 11.87 25.40
N PHE A 71 31.26 13.02 26.00
CA PHE A 71 29.97 13.70 25.82
C PHE A 71 29.76 14.17 24.38
N ILE A 72 30.80 14.72 23.73
CA ILE A 72 30.74 15.10 22.31
C ILE A 72 30.47 13.86 21.44
N VAL A 73 31.20 12.78 21.67
CA VAL A 73 30.98 11.51 20.96
C VAL A 73 29.57 10.99 21.19
N TRP A 74 29.06 11.05 22.42
CA TRP A 74 27.71 10.62 22.76
C TRP A 74 26.64 11.44 21.99
N ILE A 75 26.76 12.76 21.92
CA ILE A 75 25.84 13.61 21.12
C ILE A 75 25.85 13.18 19.66
N ILE A 76 27.04 12.98 19.07
CA ILE A 76 27.19 12.57 17.68
C ILE A 76 26.53 11.21 17.46
N VAL A 77 26.81 10.23 18.33
CA VAL A 77 26.22 8.88 18.22
C VAL A 77 24.70 8.92 18.34
N ILE A 78 24.14 9.69 19.27
CA ILE A 78 22.67 9.83 19.41
C ILE A 78 22.06 10.52 18.19
N PHE A 79 22.71 11.54 17.64
CA PHE A 79 22.28 12.21 16.40
C PHE A 79 22.25 11.22 15.22
N PHE A 80 23.31 10.44 15.03
CA PHE A 80 23.37 9.44 13.99
C PHE A 80 22.39 8.30 14.22
N LEU A 81 22.24 7.80 15.45
CA LEU A 81 21.28 6.75 15.79
C LEU A 81 19.87 7.13 15.34
N ARG A 82 19.44 8.35 15.63
CA ARG A 82 18.12 8.87 15.25
C ARG A 82 17.98 9.01 13.74
N ASN A 83 18.94 9.65 13.07
CA ASN A 83 18.86 9.95 11.64
C ASN A 83 19.08 8.69 10.78
N ALA A 84 20.13 7.93 11.06
CA ALA A 84 20.47 6.72 10.34
C ALA A 84 19.39 5.64 10.49
N TYR A 85 18.73 5.53 11.66
CA TYR A 85 17.60 4.60 11.83
C TYR A 85 16.52 4.87 10.77
N PHE A 86 16.00 6.11 10.69
CA PHE A 86 14.94 6.41 9.74
C PHE A 86 15.41 6.32 8.29
N ILE A 87 16.61 6.80 7.98
CA ILE A 87 17.15 6.75 6.62
C ILE A 87 17.35 5.30 6.17
N ALA A 88 17.99 4.45 6.98
CA ALA A 88 18.28 3.06 6.63
C ALA A 88 17.00 2.26 6.36
N PHE A 89 15.98 2.41 7.20
CA PHE A 89 14.74 1.66 7.03
C PHE A 89 13.81 2.23 5.94
N GLU A 90 13.80 3.54 5.73
CA GLU A 90 12.99 4.18 4.67
C GLU A 90 13.66 4.10 3.29
N ALA A 91 14.99 4.11 3.19
CA ALA A 91 15.71 3.89 1.92
C ALA A 91 15.76 2.40 1.52
N GLY A 92 15.50 1.49 2.45
CA GLY A 92 15.46 0.07 2.18
C GLY A 92 14.28 -0.36 1.30
N ARG A 93 14.33 -1.59 0.79
CA ARG A 93 13.34 -2.18 -0.16
C ARG A 93 11.88 -2.11 0.27
N ARG A 94 11.60 -1.96 1.58
CA ARG A 94 10.24 -1.90 2.13
C ARG A 94 9.71 -0.48 2.30
N ALA A 95 10.56 0.54 2.14
CA ALA A 95 10.22 1.95 2.32
C ALA A 95 9.42 2.23 3.61
N SER A 96 9.77 1.54 4.70
CA SER A 96 8.97 1.52 5.93
C SER A 96 9.83 1.17 7.13
N THR A 97 9.71 1.96 8.19
CA THR A 97 10.35 1.75 9.50
C THR A 97 9.66 0.66 10.30
N PRO A 98 10.34 0.03 11.28
CA PRO A 98 9.72 -0.96 12.17
C PRO A 98 8.37 -0.54 12.74
N GLY A 99 8.23 0.68 13.30
CA GLY A 99 6.95 1.19 13.80
C GLY A 99 5.88 1.28 12.71
N LYS A 100 6.24 1.81 11.53
CA LYS A 100 5.35 1.87 10.36
C LYS A 100 4.93 0.47 9.87
N ARG A 101 5.83 -0.52 9.91
CA ARG A 101 5.53 -1.90 9.52
C ARG A 101 4.52 -2.55 10.44
N ILE A 102 4.65 -2.35 11.75
CA ILE A 102 3.73 -2.91 12.76
C ILE A 102 2.32 -2.38 12.53
N VAL A 103 2.21 -1.08 12.25
CA VAL A 103 0.93 -0.40 12.02
C VAL A 103 0.37 -0.65 10.60
N GLY A 104 1.20 -1.12 9.66
CA GLY A 104 0.77 -1.47 8.31
C GLY A 104 0.78 -0.30 7.32
N ILE A 105 1.76 0.60 7.44
CA ILE A 105 1.93 1.74 6.52
C ILE A 105 3.33 1.77 5.92
N ARG A 106 3.46 2.41 4.75
CA ARG A 106 4.75 2.58 4.06
C ARG A 106 4.84 3.94 3.37
N VAL A 107 6.04 4.35 3.05
CA VAL A 107 6.32 5.57 2.29
C VAL A 107 6.36 5.24 0.80
N ALA A 108 5.78 6.10 -0.02
CA ALA A 108 5.80 5.99 -1.48
C ALA A 108 6.15 7.36 -2.09
N SER A 109 6.82 7.35 -3.24
CA SER A 109 7.00 8.57 -4.03
C SER A 109 5.68 9.00 -4.63
N ARG A 110 5.45 10.32 -4.71
CA ARG A 110 4.30 10.88 -5.43
C ARG A 110 4.39 10.73 -6.95
N SER A 111 5.61 10.56 -7.47
CA SER A 111 5.84 10.39 -8.91
C SER A 111 5.50 8.99 -9.42
N GLY A 112 5.06 8.08 -8.55
CA GLY A 112 4.79 6.67 -8.90
C GLY A 112 6.04 5.80 -9.01
N ALA A 113 7.22 6.40 -9.17
CA ALA A 113 8.50 5.72 -9.18
C ALA A 113 8.92 5.19 -7.79
N GLY A 114 10.01 4.41 -7.77
CA GLY A 114 10.66 4.02 -6.51
C GLY A 114 11.04 5.23 -5.66
N LEU A 115 11.04 5.05 -4.33
CA LEU A 115 11.43 6.10 -3.40
C LEU A 115 12.93 6.39 -3.55
N SER A 116 13.29 7.63 -3.86
CA SER A 116 14.70 8.01 -4.00
C SER A 116 15.36 8.25 -2.64
N VAL A 117 16.68 8.08 -2.57
CA VAL A 117 17.45 8.32 -1.34
C VAL A 117 17.36 9.78 -0.93
N ASP A 118 17.38 10.72 -1.89
CA ASP A 118 17.27 12.16 -1.60
C ASP A 118 15.91 12.51 -0.99
N GLN A 119 14.84 11.90 -1.46
CA GLN A 119 13.51 12.06 -0.86
C GLN A 119 13.49 11.56 0.58
N VAL A 120 14.15 10.42 0.86
CA VAL A 120 14.25 9.87 2.23
C VAL A 120 15.06 10.80 3.13
N ILE A 121 16.21 11.29 2.64
CA ILE A 121 17.08 12.20 3.40
C ILE A 121 16.35 13.50 3.69
N ALA A 122 15.74 14.14 2.69
CA ALA A 122 15.02 15.40 2.85
C ALA A 122 13.89 15.29 3.89
N ARG A 123 13.08 14.21 3.85
CA ARG A 123 12.02 13.97 4.85
C ARG A 123 12.57 13.79 6.26
N ASN A 124 13.72 13.15 6.40
CA ASN A 124 14.33 12.85 7.69
C ASN A 124 15.04 14.06 8.28
N LEU A 125 15.73 14.85 7.47
CA LEU A 125 16.32 16.10 7.89
C LEU A 125 15.24 17.11 8.30
N MET A 126 14.13 17.20 7.54
CA MET A 126 13.01 18.03 7.95
C MET A 126 12.41 17.57 9.28
N ARG A 127 12.31 16.27 9.54
CA ARG A 127 11.86 15.73 10.85
C ARG A 127 12.73 16.22 12.01
N GLU A 128 14.03 16.34 11.79
CA GLU A 128 14.97 16.88 12.79
C GLU A 128 14.58 18.31 13.19
N ILE A 129 14.26 19.15 12.21
CA ILE A 129 13.86 20.55 12.42
C ILE A 129 12.44 20.65 13.00
N GLU A 130 11.52 19.81 12.52
CA GLU A 130 10.10 19.84 12.91
C GLU A 130 9.88 19.36 14.35
N VAL A 131 10.60 18.33 14.78
CA VAL A 131 10.32 17.62 16.04
C VAL A 131 11.47 17.71 17.03
N PHE A 132 12.69 17.42 16.60
CA PHE A 132 13.81 17.27 17.53
C PHE A 132 14.40 18.61 17.97
N LEU A 133 14.49 19.58 17.05
CA LEU A 133 14.98 20.92 17.37
C LEU A 133 14.15 21.60 18.48
N PRO A 134 12.80 21.72 18.39
CA PRO A 134 12.03 22.32 19.47
C PRO A 134 12.12 21.53 20.78
N LEU A 135 12.13 20.18 20.71
CA LEU A 135 12.32 19.34 21.90
C LEU A 135 13.70 19.54 22.54
N SER A 136 14.76 19.71 21.74
CA SER A 136 16.13 19.92 22.24
C SER A 136 16.28 21.28 22.92
N ILE A 137 15.61 22.32 22.42
CA ILE A 137 15.57 23.64 23.06
C ILE A 137 14.88 23.53 24.43
N ILE A 138 13.73 22.86 24.50
CA ILE A 138 12.99 22.67 25.77
C ILE A 138 13.83 21.85 26.76
N ALA A 139 14.42 20.73 26.32
CA ALA A 139 15.21 19.84 27.18
C ALA A 139 16.52 20.49 27.66
N GLY A 140 17.25 21.17 26.77
CA GLY A 140 18.51 21.83 27.11
C GLY A 140 18.32 22.98 28.10
N ARG A 141 17.25 23.77 27.94
CA ARG A 141 16.98 24.93 28.82
C ARG A 141 16.39 24.53 30.17
N SER A 142 15.55 23.49 30.21
CA SER A 142 15.05 22.94 31.48
C SER A 142 16.17 22.31 32.32
N GLY A 143 17.12 21.62 31.70
CA GLY A 143 18.27 21.04 32.40
C GLY A 143 19.25 22.06 33.01
N MET A 144 19.33 23.27 32.45
CA MET A 144 20.19 24.34 32.97
C MET A 144 19.51 25.22 34.03
N GLY A 145 18.21 25.05 34.29
CA GLY A 145 17.46 25.89 35.24
C GLY A 145 17.27 27.35 34.77
N VAL A 146 17.61 27.67 33.52
CA VAL A 146 17.51 29.01 32.89
C VAL A 146 16.37 29.02 31.86
N ALA A 147 15.28 28.30 32.14
CA ALA A 147 14.13 28.25 31.25
C ALA A 147 13.32 29.54 31.40
N ASP A 148 13.62 30.55 30.58
CA ASP A 148 12.73 31.69 30.39
C ASP A 148 11.37 31.19 29.86
N THR A 149 10.28 31.61 30.50
CA THR A 149 8.91 31.22 30.18
C THR A 149 8.61 31.44 28.70
N LEU A 150 9.12 32.53 28.12
CA LEU A 150 8.92 32.84 26.70
C LEU A 150 9.58 31.81 25.77
N THR A 151 10.79 31.35 26.07
CA THR A 151 11.49 30.35 25.25
C THR A 151 10.80 29.00 25.31
N THR A 152 10.31 28.62 26.49
CA THR A 152 9.57 27.36 26.68
C THR A 152 8.24 27.39 25.93
N VAL A 153 7.49 28.49 26.05
CA VAL A 153 6.24 28.68 25.29
C VAL A 153 6.51 28.65 23.79
N PHE A 154 7.56 29.32 23.30
CA PHE A 154 7.93 29.30 21.89
C PHE A 154 8.25 27.89 21.39
N GLY A 155 9.05 27.12 22.13
CA GLY A 155 9.36 25.73 21.79
C GLY A 155 8.12 24.83 21.78
N LEU A 156 7.21 25.00 22.74
CA LEU A 156 5.96 24.25 22.80
C LEU A 156 5.03 24.60 21.65
N VAL A 157 4.86 25.89 21.34
CA VAL A 157 4.06 26.37 20.20
C VAL A 157 4.63 25.81 18.89
N TRP A 158 5.95 25.86 18.72
CA TRP A 158 6.62 25.26 17.57
C TRP A 158 6.33 23.76 17.47
N ALA A 159 6.59 23.00 18.53
CA ALA A 159 6.36 21.55 18.54
C ALA A 159 4.90 21.21 18.23
N LEU A 160 3.95 21.94 18.83
CA LEU A 160 2.53 21.73 18.64
C LEU A 160 2.10 22.07 17.20
N LEU A 161 2.60 23.17 16.64
CA LEU A 161 2.29 23.58 15.26
C LEU A 161 2.67 22.47 14.27
N PHE A 162 3.88 21.94 14.36
CA PHE A 162 4.34 20.88 13.46
C PHE A 162 3.69 19.52 13.76
N ALA A 163 3.43 19.19 15.02
CA ALA A 163 2.75 17.96 15.40
C ALA A 163 1.29 17.93 14.93
N LEU A 164 0.59 19.07 14.98
CA LEU A 164 -0.80 19.17 14.55
C LEU A 164 -0.94 19.48 13.05
N PHE A 165 0.10 19.96 12.37
CA PHE A 165 0.04 20.27 10.93
C PHE A 165 -0.55 19.14 10.06
N PRO A 166 -0.20 17.85 10.25
CA PRO A 166 -0.81 16.76 9.51
C PRO A 166 -2.31 16.54 9.79
N LEU A 167 -2.88 17.09 10.85
CA LEU A 167 -4.31 16.96 11.15
C LEU A 167 -5.17 17.97 10.37
N PHE A 168 -4.61 19.14 10.08
CA PHE A 168 -5.31 20.21 9.37
C PHE A 168 -5.14 20.13 7.85
N ASN A 169 -4.22 19.29 7.36
CA ASN A 169 -3.96 19.12 5.94
C ASN A 169 -4.87 18.03 5.32
N ARG A 170 -5.45 18.30 4.15
CA ARG A 170 -6.33 17.38 3.40
C ARG A 170 -5.64 16.04 3.11
N ASP A 171 -4.35 16.06 2.79
CA ASP A 171 -3.56 14.85 2.50
C ASP A 171 -2.86 14.26 3.73
N ARG A 172 -3.12 14.86 4.90
CA ARG A 172 -2.56 14.46 6.19
C ARG A 172 -1.04 14.34 6.21
N MET A 173 -0.38 15.25 5.49
CA MET A 173 1.07 15.23 5.29
C MET A 173 1.77 16.16 6.25
N ARG A 174 2.96 15.75 6.71
CA ARG A 174 3.91 16.67 7.35
C ARG A 174 4.68 17.48 6.32
N ILE A 175 5.34 18.54 6.76
CA ILE A 175 6.05 19.48 5.88
C ILE A 175 7.20 18.78 5.13
N GLY A 176 7.96 17.91 5.81
CA GLY A 176 9.00 17.10 5.16
C GLY A 176 8.48 16.19 4.06
N ASP A 177 7.23 15.73 4.14
CA ASP A 177 6.61 14.91 3.11
C ASP A 177 6.19 15.75 1.89
N LEU A 178 5.81 17.01 2.12
CA LEU A 178 5.49 17.97 1.06
C LEU A 178 6.76 18.35 0.30
N LEU A 179 7.83 18.70 1.03
CA LEU A 179 9.12 19.09 0.47
C LEU A 179 9.76 17.98 -0.34
N ALA A 180 9.73 16.75 0.18
CA ALA A 180 10.30 15.61 -0.53
C ALA A 180 9.35 14.95 -1.53
N GLY A 181 8.14 15.49 -1.73
CA GLY A 181 7.20 14.97 -2.73
C GLY A 181 6.80 13.51 -2.52
N THR A 182 6.38 13.16 -1.31
CA THR A 182 6.25 11.75 -0.90
C THR A 182 5.03 11.53 -0.01
N TRP A 183 4.38 10.38 -0.13
CA TRP A 183 3.18 10.03 0.60
C TRP A 183 3.40 8.88 1.58
N VAL A 184 2.55 8.82 2.60
CA VAL A 184 2.46 7.65 3.48
C VAL A 184 1.16 6.95 3.16
N VAL A 185 1.26 5.73 2.66
CA VAL A 185 0.13 4.92 2.18
C VAL A 185 -0.06 3.72 3.09
N GLU A 186 -1.30 3.24 3.16
CA GLU A 186 -1.59 1.96 3.79
C GLU A 186 -0.98 0.81 2.97
N ALA A 187 -0.34 -0.12 3.66
CA ALA A 187 0.22 -1.34 3.10
C ALA A 187 -0.55 -2.53 3.72
N PRO A 188 -1.49 -3.15 2.97
CA PRO A 188 -2.23 -4.30 3.46
C PRO A 188 -1.29 -5.40 3.96
N LYS A 189 -1.61 -6.03 5.09
CA LYS A 189 -0.81 -7.13 5.66
C LYS A 189 -0.77 -8.30 4.67
N ARG A 190 0.43 -8.85 4.43
CA ARG A 190 0.66 -9.97 3.50
C ARG A 190 -0.21 -11.20 3.78
N THR A 191 -0.55 -11.46 5.05
CA THR A 191 -1.45 -12.55 5.45
C THR A 191 -2.82 -12.43 4.79
N LEU A 192 -3.34 -11.21 4.61
CA LEU A 192 -4.61 -10.99 3.93
C LEU A 192 -4.51 -11.30 2.43
N MET A 193 -3.36 -11.03 1.80
CA MET A 193 -3.13 -11.34 0.40
C MET A 193 -2.96 -12.84 0.19
N GLU A 194 -2.26 -13.53 1.09
CA GLU A 194 -2.11 -15.00 1.06
C GLU A 194 -3.46 -15.68 1.29
N ASP A 195 -4.29 -15.21 2.22
CA ASP A 195 -5.64 -15.74 2.43
C ASP A 195 -6.56 -15.48 1.22
N LEU A 196 -6.48 -14.30 0.60
CA LEU A 196 -7.26 -13.98 -0.60
C LEU A 196 -6.84 -14.83 -1.79
N SER A 197 -5.53 -14.99 -2.02
CA SER A 197 -5.01 -15.85 -3.08
C SER A 197 -5.31 -17.32 -2.82
N ALA A 198 -5.10 -17.81 -1.59
CA ALA A 198 -5.41 -19.20 -1.22
C ALA A 198 -6.92 -19.48 -1.32
N ARG A 199 -7.77 -18.54 -0.92
CA ARG A 199 -9.22 -18.64 -1.10
C ARG A 199 -9.60 -18.66 -2.58
N GLN A 200 -9.01 -17.78 -3.39
CA GLN A 200 -9.23 -17.75 -4.83
C GLN A 200 -8.80 -19.07 -5.50
N ASP A 201 -7.64 -19.61 -5.13
CA ASP A 201 -7.10 -20.87 -5.65
C ASP A 201 -7.93 -22.08 -5.22
N SER A 202 -8.43 -22.09 -3.97
CA SER A 202 -9.28 -23.18 -3.47
C SER A 202 -10.61 -23.26 -4.23
N VAL A 203 -11.20 -22.11 -4.54
CA VAL A 203 -12.45 -22.05 -5.29
C VAL A 203 -12.22 -22.31 -6.79
N ALA A 204 -11.11 -21.83 -7.35
CA ALA A 204 -10.71 -22.16 -8.71
C ALA A 204 -10.47 -23.68 -8.88
N LYS A 205 -9.84 -24.35 -7.91
CA LYS A 205 -9.66 -25.82 -7.91
C LYS A 205 -10.96 -26.60 -7.75
N ALA A 206 -11.97 -26.04 -7.11
CA ALA A 206 -13.27 -26.68 -6.92
C ALA A 206 -14.04 -26.83 -8.24
N PHE A 207 -13.73 -26.00 -9.24
CA PHE A 207 -14.38 -26.01 -10.55
C PHE A 207 -13.35 -26.36 -11.63
N GLN A 208 -13.32 -27.63 -12.05
CA GLN A 208 -12.51 -28.08 -13.19
C GLN A 208 -13.42 -28.33 -14.38
N PHE A 209 -13.07 -27.79 -15.54
CA PHE A 209 -13.85 -27.96 -16.77
C PHE A 209 -13.11 -28.84 -17.77
N SER A 210 -13.82 -29.78 -18.38
CA SER A 210 -13.24 -30.62 -19.43
C SER A 210 -13.08 -29.84 -20.73
N HIS A 211 -12.15 -30.27 -21.59
CA HIS A 211 -11.92 -29.65 -22.90
C HIS A 211 -13.21 -29.60 -23.76
N ALA A 212 -14.09 -30.59 -23.63
CA ALA A 212 -15.39 -30.62 -24.32
C ALA A 212 -16.36 -29.54 -23.81
N GLN A 213 -16.31 -29.19 -22.52
CA GLN A 213 -17.12 -28.14 -21.91
C GLN A 213 -16.61 -26.74 -22.27
N LEU A 214 -15.29 -26.57 -22.42
CA LEU A 214 -14.67 -25.33 -22.87
C LEU A 214 -14.90 -25.09 -24.38
N ASP A 215 -14.98 -26.16 -25.18
CA ASP A 215 -15.31 -26.07 -26.61
C ASP A 215 -16.74 -25.63 -26.93
N ALA A 216 -17.61 -25.53 -25.93
CA ALA A 216 -18.98 -25.08 -26.08
C ALA A 216 -19.12 -23.56 -26.30
N TYR A 217 -18.06 -22.79 -26.04
CA TYR A 217 -18.03 -21.32 -26.11
C TYR A 217 -16.76 -20.83 -26.83
N GLY A 218 -16.87 -19.70 -27.54
CA GLY A 218 -15.79 -19.12 -28.33
C GLY A 218 -15.29 -17.79 -27.78
N ILE A 219 -14.53 -17.08 -28.61
CA ILE A 219 -13.87 -15.81 -28.27
C ILE A 219 -14.91 -14.70 -28.00
N ALA A 220 -16.01 -14.66 -28.76
CA ALA A 220 -17.06 -13.65 -28.58
C ALA A 220 -17.76 -13.78 -27.22
N GLU A 221 -17.96 -15.00 -26.75
CA GLU A 221 -18.59 -15.26 -25.45
C GLU A 221 -17.62 -15.03 -24.29
N LEU A 222 -16.32 -15.20 -24.50
CA LEU A 222 -15.29 -14.79 -23.53
C LEU A 222 -15.38 -13.29 -23.22
N HIS A 223 -15.49 -12.46 -24.26
CA HIS A 223 -15.61 -10.99 -24.09
C HIS A 223 -16.91 -10.59 -23.39
N LYS A 224 -18.04 -11.24 -23.72
CA LYS A 224 -19.31 -10.99 -23.02
C LYS A 224 -19.25 -11.40 -21.56
N LEU A 225 -18.63 -12.54 -21.26
CA LEU A 225 -18.44 -13.01 -19.89
C LEU A 225 -17.56 -12.05 -19.08
N GLU A 226 -16.50 -11.52 -19.69
CA GLU A 226 -15.65 -10.49 -19.09
C GLU A 226 -16.42 -9.22 -18.74
N GLU A 227 -17.28 -8.75 -19.65
CA GLU A 227 -18.10 -7.56 -19.39
C GLU A 227 -19.05 -7.77 -18.21
N VAL A 228 -19.68 -8.95 -18.12
CA VAL A 228 -20.57 -9.30 -17.01
C VAL A 228 -19.80 -9.40 -15.69
N LEU A 229 -18.62 -10.03 -15.68
CA LEU A 229 -17.75 -10.10 -14.50
C LEU A 229 -17.28 -8.71 -14.03
N ARG A 230 -17.04 -7.78 -14.97
CA ARG A 230 -16.62 -6.42 -14.66
C ARG A 230 -17.74 -5.55 -14.09
N ARG A 231 -18.99 -5.75 -14.51
CA ARG A 231 -20.17 -5.02 -14.00
C ARG A 231 -20.55 -5.44 -12.58
N ASP A 232 -20.14 -6.64 -12.13
CA ASP A 232 -20.36 -7.21 -10.79
C ASP A 232 -21.84 -7.18 -10.33
N ASP A 233 -22.78 -7.28 -11.29
CA ASP A 233 -24.22 -7.33 -11.02
C ASP A 233 -24.63 -8.76 -10.62
N TYR A 234 -25.11 -8.91 -9.38
CA TYR A 234 -25.50 -10.19 -8.79
C TYR A 234 -26.55 -10.95 -9.62
N PHE A 235 -27.56 -10.26 -10.14
CA PHE A 235 -28.63 -10.92 -10.92
C PHE A 235 -28.12 -11.38 -12.28
N ALA A 236 -27.29 -10.55 -12.92
CA ALA A 236 -26.65 -10.89 -14.20
C ALA A 236 -25.71 -12.09 -14.05
N LEU A 237 -24.85 -12.08 -13.01
CA LEU A 237 -23.91 -13.16 -12.72
C LEU A 237 -24.63 -14.49 -12.48
N ARG A 238 -25.69 -14.50 -11.67
CA ARG A 238 -26.48 -15.71 -11.42
C ARG A 238 -27.12 -16.26 -12.69
N THR A 239 -27.74 -15.38 -13.48
CA THR A 239 -28.40 -15.78 -14.73
C THR A 239 -27.42 -16.40 -15.73
N VAL A 240 -26.24 -15.79 -15.86
CA VAL A 240 -25.18 -16.29 -16.74
C VAL A 240 -24.58 -17.60 -16.22
N ALA A 241 -24.34 -17.73 -14.91
CA ALA A 241 -23.87 -18.96 -14.29
C ALA A 241 -24.84 -20.14 -14.51
N GLU A 242 -26.14 -19.92 -14.31
CA GLU A 242 -27.17 -20.94 -14.56
C GLU A 242 -27.30 -21.31 -16.04
N THR A 243 -27.08 -20.35 -16.95
CA THR A 243 -27.14 -20.57 -18.40
C THR A 243 -25.93 -21.39 -18.88
N ILE A 244 -24.72 -20.99 -18.46
CA ILE A 244 -23.48 -21.70 -18.78
C ILE A 244 -23.50 -23.08 -18.16
N GLY A 245 -23.88 -23.18 -16.88
CA GLY A 245 -24.02 -24.43 -16.15
C GLY A 245 -24.90 -25.44 -16.89
N ARG A 246 -26.13 -25.06 -17.25
CA ARG A 246 -27.04 -25.94 -18.00
C ARG A 246 -26.45 -26.43 -19.33
N LYS A 247 -25.71 -25.59 -20.04
CA LYS A 247 -25.14 -25.94 -21.36
C LYS A 247 -23.95 -26.89 -21.26
N ILE A 248 -23.16 -26.79 -20.19
CA ILE A 248 -21.96 -27.63 -19.97
C ILE A 248 -22.23 -28.81 -19.02
N GLY A 249 -23.46 -28.96 -18.52
CA GLY A 249 -23.85 -30.01 -17.58
C GLY A 249 -23.38 -29.78 -16.14
N ALA A 250 -23.06 -28.54 -15.76
CA ALA A 250 -22.71 -28.17 -14.40
C ALA A 250 -23.89 -27.48 -13.69
N ALA A 251 -24.12 -27.78 -12.41
CA ALA A 251 -25.17 -27.15 -11.61
C ALA A 251 -24.53 -26.30 -10.49
N PRO A 252 -24.04 -25.08 -10.79
CA PRO A 252 -23.49 -24.20 -9.76
C PRO A 252 -24.59 -23.74 -8.80
N GLN A 253 -24.28 -23.71 -7.50
CA GLN A 253 -25.20 -23.20 -6.48
C GLN A 253 -25.30 -21.67 -6.59
N ALA A 254 -26.42 -21.08 -6.14
CA ALA A 254 -26.69 -19.65 -6.30
C ALA A 254 -25.66 -18.73 -5.61
N HIS A 255 -24.95 -19.22 -4.59
CA HIS A 255 -23.88 -18.49 -3.91
C HIS A 255 -22.51 -18.60 -4.61
N ASP A 256 -22.36 -19.56 -5.52
CA ASP A 256 -21.10 -19.85 -6.23
C ASP A 256 -21.05 -19.24 -7.64
N ALA A 257 -22.05 -18.45 -8.03
CA ALA A 257 -22.15 -17.91 -9.39
C ALA A 257 -20.89 -17.14 -9.84
N ARG A 258 -20.40 -16.19 -9.03
CA ARG A 258 -19.20 -15.41 -9.38
C ARG A 258 -17.93 -16.27 -9.38
N PRO A 259 -17.64 -17.06 -8.34
CA PRO A 259 -16.46 -17.93 -8.36
C PRO A 259 -16.45 -18.95 -9.51
N PHE A 260 -17.60 -19.56 -9.80
CA PHE A 260 -17.77 -20.47 -10.94
C PHE A 260 -17.45 -19.78 -12.27
N LEU A 261 -18.03 -18.60 -12.52
CA LEU A 261 -17.79 -17.85 -13.75
C LEU A 261 -16.34 -17.36 -13.89
N THR A 262 -15.70 -17.02 -12.77
CA THR A 262 -14.29 -16.59 -12.75
C THR A 262 -13.36 -17.76 -13.10
N ALA A 263 -13.60 -18.94 -12.52
CA ALA A 263 -12.87 -20.16 -12.86
C ALA A 263 -13.07 -20.54 -14.33
N TYR A 264 -14.33 -20.52 -14.81
CA TYR A 264 -14.68 -20.83 -16.19
C TYR A 264 -14.03 -19.88 -17.20
N TYR A 265 -14.03 -18.56 -16.92
CA TYR A 265 -13.36 -17.56 -17.75
C TYR A 265 -11.86 -17.83 -17.86
N GLY A 266 -11.19 -18.14 -16.74
CA GLY A 266 -9.76 -18.41 -16.71
C GLY A 266 -9.38 -19.63 -17.55
N GLU A 267 -10.09 -20.75 -17.38
CA GLU A 267 -9.83 -21.98 -18.14
C GLU A 267 -10.18 -21.82 -19.63
N LEU A 268 -11.30 -21.15 -19.96
CA LEU A 268 -11.71 -20.90 -21.34
C LEU A 268 -10.69 -20.03 -22.07
N ARG A 269 -10.19 -18.96 -21.43
CA ARG A 269 -9.16 -18.11 -22.01
C ARG A 269 -7.89 -18.90 -22.32
N ALA A 270 -7.38 -19.66 -21.35
CA ALA A 270 -6.18 -20.48 -21.53
C ALA A 270 -6.35 -21.53 -22.64
N HIS A 271 -7.54 -22.11 -22.76
CA HIS A 271 -7.87 -23.07 -23.80
C HIS A 271 -7.93 -22.44 -25.21
N LEU A 272 -8.55 -21.27 -25.34
CA LEU A 272 -8.62 -20.53 -26.60
C LEU A 272 -7.23 -20.04 -27.04
N GLU A 273 -6.39 -19.57 -26.11
CA GLU A 273 -4.99 -19.19 -26.38
C GLU A 273 -4.19 -20.38 -26.92
N ARG A 274 -4.33 -21.58 -26.32
CA ARG A 274 -3.73 -22.81 -26.86
C ARG A 274 -4.22 -23.18 -28.26
N LYS A 275 -5.52 -23.03 -28.53
CA LYS A 275 -6.09 -23.29 -29.87
C LYS A 275 -5.62 -22.29 -30.93
N LEU A 276 -5.38 -21.03 -30.54
CA LEU A 276 -4.84 -20.00 -31.42
C LEU A 276 -3.40 -20.32 -31.84
N LEU A 277 -2.58 -20.83 -30.91
CA LEU A 277 -1.21 -21.30 -31.21
C LEU A 277 -1.20 -22.50 -32.17
N LEU A 278 -2.27 -23.30 -32.21
CA LEU A 278 -2.43 -24.47 -33.08
C LEU A 278 -3.14 -24.14 -34.42
N GLY A 279 -3.35 -22.86 -34.75
CA GLY A 279 -3.86 -22.42 -36.05
C GLY A 279 -5.36 -22.64 -36.31
N ASN A 280 -6.13 -23.13 -35.34
CA ASN A 280 -7.56 -23.45 -35.53
C ASN A 280 -8.46 -22.29 -35.09
N ARG A 281 -8.71 -21.33 -36.00
CA ARG A 281 -9.64 -20.21 -35.76
C ARG A 281 -11.08 -20.65 -36.00
N LYS A 282 -11.82 -20.95 -34.93
CA LYS A 282 -13.28 -21.12 -35.00
C LYS A 282 -13.95 -19.76 -34.73
N ALA A 283 -14.18 -18.98 -35.79
CA ALA A 283 -14.93 -17.73 -35.73
C ALA A 283 -16.42 -18.01 -36.02
N ASP A 284 -17.25 -17.86 -34.99
CA ASP A 284 -18.73 -17.81 -34.98
C ASP A 284 -19.55 -19.02 -35.47
N LYS A 285 -20.55 -19.38 -34.64
CA LYS A 285 -21.55 -20.43 -34.90
C LYS A 285 -22.87 -19.88 -35.51
N HIS A 286 -22.94 -18.59 -35.87
CA HIS A 286 -24.21 -17.93 -36.25
C HIS A 286 -24.35 -17.55 -37.75
N ALA A 287 -23.43 -17.93 -38.64
CA ALA A 287 -23.55 -17.67 -40.08
C ALA A 287 -24.21 -18.84 -40.86
N ARG A 288 -25.53 -19.03 -40.72
CA ARG A 288 -26.35 -19.73 -41.73
C ARG A 288 -27.72 -19.07 -41.80
N GLY A 289 -28.00 -18.40 -42.92
CA GLY A 289 -29.35 -17.94 -43.24
C GLY A 289 -29.40 -16.71 -44.14
N SER A 290 -28.91 -16.80 -45.37
CA SER A 290 -29.43 -15.97 -46.46
C SER A 290 -29.22 -16.70 -47.79
N LYS A 291 -30.33 -17.14 -48.39
CA LYS A 291 -30.38 -17.63 -49.77
C LYS A 291 -30.19 -16.42 -50.69
N ALA A 292 -29.12 -16.42 -51.49
CA ALA A 292 -29.02 -15.54 -52.66
C ALA A 292 -29.15 -16.41 -53.91
N GLY A 293 -30.19 -16.12 -54.71
CA GLY A 293 -30.44 -16.75 -56.02
C GLY A 293 -29.42 -16.34 -57.08
N PRO A 294 -29.39 -17.01 -58.24
CA PRO A 294 -28.38 -16.79 -59.25
C PRO A 294 -28.77 -15.62 -60.16
N THR A 295 -27.88 -14.65 -60.32
CA THR A 295 -27.98 -13.66 -61.41
C THR A 295 -26.65 -13.60 -62.16
N ARG A 296 -26.78 -13.68 -63.49
CA ARG A 296 -25.74 -13.92 -64.49
C ARG A 296 -24.79 -12.73 -64.68
N LEU A 297 -23.58 -13.08 -65.14
CA LEU A 297 -22.65 -12.28 -65.98
C LEU A 297 -23.38 -11.59 -67.15
N PRO A 298 -22.87 -10.49 -67.72
CA PRO A 298 -21.54 -10.41 -68.38
C PRO A 298 -20.47 -9.63 -67.59
#